data_AF-A0A947HM73-F1
#
_entry.id   AF-A0A947HM73-F1
#
_cell.length_a   1.000
_cell.length_b   1.000
_cell.length_c   1.000
_cell.angle_alpha   90.00
_cell.angle_beta   90.00
_cell.angle_gamma   90.00
#
_symmetry.space_group_name_H-M   'P 1'
#
loop_
_entity.id
_entity.type
_entity.pdbx_description
1 polymer ?
#
loop_
_entity_poly.entity_id
_entity_poly.type
_entity_poly.pdbx_seq_one_letter_code
_entity_poly.pdbx_strand_id
1 'polypeptide(L)'
;MFSRVPGERSVVVVLTGGEQDSAESGAAWQLAERIPDVTRRLDPKGDEAARFGATTSGEVFLYGRNGALEFEGGVTAARGHEGPSAGGIAVEAALNGQPHLRSTPVFGCSLQ
;
A
#
# COMPACT_ATOMS: atom_id res chain seq x y z
N MET A 1 4.22 13.35 -13.40
CA MET A 1 5.69 13.17 -13.35
C MET A 1 6.07 13.02 -11.89
N PHE A 2 6.30 11.79 -11.40
CA PHE A 2 6.77 11.58 -10.04
C PHE A 2 8.04 10.73 -10.07
N SER A 3 9.10 11.44 -9.69
CA SER A 3 10.40 11.05 -9.18
C SER A 3 10.83 9.59 -9.39
N ARG A 4 11.68 9.40 -10.41
CA ARG A 4 12.63 8.29 -10.44
C ARG A 4 13.70 8.57 -9.39
N VAL A 5 13.76 7.76 -8.34
CA VAL A 5 15.01 7.56 -7.60
C VAL A 5 15.65 6.29 -8.19
N PRO A 6 16.88 6.35 -8.74
CA PRO A 6 17.50 5.17 -9.32
C PRO A 6 18.03 4.26 -8.21
N GLY A 7 17.57 3.00 -8.23
CA GLY A 7 18.14 1.90 -7.44
C GLY A 7 17.17 1.42 -6.37
N GLU A 8 16.62 0.21 -6.57
CA GLU A 8 15.82 -0.55 -5.61
C GLU A 8 14.41 0.00 -5.34
N ARG A 9 13.43 -0.50 -6.13
CA ARG A 9 11.99 -0.66 -5.78
C ARG A 9 11.30 0.54 -5.08
N SER A 10 10.43 1.25 -5.79
CA SER A 10 9.62 2.31 -5.19
C SER A 10 8.37 1.74 -4.50
N VAL A 11 8.23 1.98 -3.19
CA VAL A 11 7.01 1.67 -2.42
C VAL A 11 6.18 2.95 -2.31
N VAL A 12 4.99 2.94 -2.89
CA VAL A 12 4.02 4.04 -2.75
C VAL A 12 2.88 3.54 -1.88
N VAL A 13 2.74 4.13 -0.70
CA VAL A 13 1.61 3.85 0.20
C VAL A 13 0.57 4.95 -0.02
N VAL A 14 -0.56 4.57 -0.61
CA VAL A 14 -1.72 5.47 -0.76
C VAL A 14 -2.64 5.24 0.44
N LEU A 15 -2.76 6.26 1.31
CA LEU A 15 -3.66 6.21 2.46
C LEU A 15 -4.92 7.00 2.12
N THR A 16 -5.99 6.29 1.84
CA THR A 16 -7.32 6.87 1.64
C THR A 16 -8.04 6.96 2.97
N GLY A 17 -8.20 8.16 3.50
CA GLY A 17 -9.10 8.43 4.63
C GLY A 17 -10.51 8.63 4.12
N GLY A 18 -11.43 7.73 4.50
CA GLY A 18 -12.86 8.01 4.37
C GLY A 18 -13.24 9.24 5.18
N GLU A 19 -14.24 9.96 4.67
CA GLU A 19 -14.78 11.24 5.10
C GLU A 19 -14.52 11.67 6.57
N GLN A 20 -13.89 12.84 6.69
CA GLN A 20 -13.69 13.68 7.89
C GLN A 20 -12.55 13.30 8.86
N ASP A 21 -11.40 13.91 8.59
CA ASP A 21 -10.56 14.62 9.57
C ASP A 21 -9.63 13.85 10.54
N SER A 22 -9.28 12.59 10.26
CA SER A 22 -8.26 11.91 11.10
C SER A 22 -7.25 11.02 10.37
N ALA A 23 -7.10 11.14 9.05
CA ALA A 23 -6.10 10.34 8.33
C ALA A 23 -4.68 10.64 8.83
N GLU A 24 -4.35 11.92 9.04
CA GLU A 24 -3.04 12.36 9.51
C GLU A 24 -2.78 12.07 10.99
N SER A 25 -3.84 11.94 11.80
CA SER A 25 -3.76 11.58 13.21
C SER A 25 -3.88 10.07 13.47
N GLY A 26 -4.19 9.29 12.43
CA GLY A 26 -4.28 7.84 12.52
C GLY A 26 -2.92 7.19 12.77
N ALA A 27 -2.91 6.13 13.60
CA ALA A 27 -1.70 5.39 13.94
C ALA A 27 -0.91 4.92 12.70
N ALA A 28 -1.60 4.55 11.61
CA ALA A 28 -0.99 4.13 10.35
C ALA A 28 -0.20 5.25 9.65
N TRP A 29 -0.71 6.49 9.67
CA TRP A 29 -0.03 7.65 9.07
C TRP A 29 1.23 8.04 9.84
N GLN A 30 1.16 7.99 11.18
CA GLN A 30 2.30 8.23 12.05
C GLN A 30 3.35 7.11 11.98
N LEU A 31 2.91 5.85 11.83
CA LEU A 31 3.81 4.72 11.59
C LEU A 31 4.55 4.87 10.27
N ALA A 32 3.85 5.24 9.19
CA ALA A 32 4.45 5.43 7.87
C ALA A 32 5.50 6.56 7.86
N GLU A 33 5.39 7.57 8.73
CA GLU A 33 6.41 8.62 8.91
C GLU A 33 7.77 8.08 9.31
N ARG A 34 7.78 6.99 10.08
CA ARG A 34 9.00 6.41 10.64
C ARG A 34 9.70 5.46 9.68
N ILE A 35 9.14 5.23 8.50
CA ILE A 35 9.71 4.33 7.49
C ILE A 35 10.56 5.17 6.53
N PRO A 36 11.89 4.93 6.45
CA PRO A 36 12.74 5.59 5.46
C PRO A 36 12.21 5.40 4.04
N ASP A 37 12.36 6.43 3.21
CA ASP A 37 12.01 6.42 1.79
C ASP A 37 10.52 6.17 1.46
N VAL A 38 9.62 6.24 2.45
CA VAL A 38 8.17 6.22 2.24
C VAL A 38 7.63 7.61 1.96
N THR A 39 6.89 7.73 0.85
CA THR A 39 6.10 8.93 0.54
C THR A 39 4.66 8.73 0.98
N ARG A 40 4.20 9.54 1.94
CA ARG A 40 2.78 9.59 2.33
C ARG A 40 2.03 10.58 1.44
N ARG A 41 0.83 10.23 1.00
CA ARG A 41 -0.06 11.14 0.24
C ARG A 41 -1.49 11.02 0.75
N LEU A 42 -2.11 12.18 0.95
CA LEU A 42 -3.57 12.26 1.08
C LEU A 42 -4.17 12.26 -0.31
N ASP A 43 -5.26 11.51 -0.48
CA ASP A 43 -6.01 11.44 -1.72
C ASP A 43 -7.49 11.79 -1.50
N PRO A 44 -7.80 13.06 -1.16
CA PRO A 44 -9.16 13.48 -0.80
C PRO A 44 -10.12 13.46 -2.00
N LYS A 45 -9.59 13.40 -3.23
CA LYS A 45 -10.38 13.34 -4.47
C LYS A 45 -10.47 11.93 -5.06
N GLY A 46 -9.70 10.98 -4.54
CA GLY A 46 -9.60 9.64 -5.10
C GLY A 46 -8.83 9.58 -6.43
N ASP A 47 -8.05 10.61 -6.76
CA ASP A 47 -7.33 10.69 -8.05
C ASP A 47 -6.23 9.61 -8.13
N GLU A 48 -5.50 9.39 -7.04
CA GLU A 48 -4.47 8.34 -6.99
C GLU A 48 -5.12 6.95 -6.85
N ALA A 49 -6.18 6.82 -6.03
CA ALA A 49 -6.96 5.59 -5.95
C ALA A 49 -7.47 5.15 -7.33
N ALA A 50 -8.09 6.07 -8.09
CA ALA A 50 -8.53 5.80 -9.45
C ALA A 50 -7.36 5.46 -10.40
N ARG A 51 -6.22 6.16 -10.27
CA ARG A 51 -5.04 5.92 -11.10
C ARG A 51 -4.43 4.53 -10.89
N PHE A 52 -4.45 4.03 -9.67
CA PHE A 52 -3.96 2.69 -9.33
C PHE A 52 -5.05 1.61 -9.44
N GLY A 53 -6.31 1.99 -9.70
CA GLY A 53 -7.44 1.06 -9.76
C GLY A 53 -7.88 0.57 -8.37
N ALA A 54 -7.54 1.29 -7.30
CA ALA A 54 -7.90 0.92 -5.95
C ALA A 54 -9.41 1.03 -5.73
N THR A 55 -9.99 -0.03 -5.17
CA THR A 55 -11.41 -0.18 -4.86
C THR A 55 -11.68 -0.22 -3.36
N THR A 56 -10.67 -0.59 -2.56
CA THR A 56 -10.84 -0.90 -1.14
C THR A 56 -9.76 -0.24 -0.30
N SER A 57 -10.15 0.43 0.78
CA SER A 57 -9.20 1.06 1.70
C SER A 57 -8.23 0.01 2.28
N GLY A 58 -6.92 0.25 2.17
CA GLY A 58 -5.90 -0.69 2.65
C GLY A 58 -5.37 -1.65 1.58
N GLU A 59 -5.75 -1.47 0.32
CA GLU A 59 -5.05 -2.06 -0.83
C GLU A 59 -3.60 -1.59 -0.90
N VAL A 60 -2.70 -2.53 -1.19
CA VAL A 60 -1.27 -2.31 -1.39
C VAL A 60 -0.89 -2.79 -2.76
N PHE A 61 -0.17 -1.93 -3.50
CA PHE A 61 0.35 -2.22 -4.83
C PHE A 61 1.88 -2.19 -4.79
N LEU A 62 2.52 -3.26 -5.26
CA LEU A 62 3.98 -3.34 -5.42
C LEU A 62 4.33 -3.38 -6.90
N TYR A 63 5.15 -2.43 -7.33
CA TYR A 63 5.64 -2.36 -8.71
C TYR A 63 7.13 -2.72 -8.78
N GLY A 64 7.46 -3.62 -9.70
CA GLY A 64 8.82 -4.00 -10.03
C GLY A 64 9.58 -2.88 -10.75
N ARG A 65 10.90 -3.09 -10.94
CA ARG A 65 11.78 -2.10 -11.60
C ARG A 65 11.38 -1.78 -13.04
N ASN A 66 10.70 -2.70 -13.72
CA ASN A 66 10.17 -2.56 -15.07
C ASN A 66 8.80 -1.86 -15.10
N GLY A 67 8.25 -1.46 -13.95
CA GLY A 67 6.90 -0.91 -13.83
C GLY A 67 5.79 -1.96 -13.87
N ALA A 68 6.12 -3.25 -13.85
CA ALA A 68 5.11 -4.31 -13.78
C ALA A 68 4.56 -4.44 -12.35
N LEU A 69 3.25 -4.67 -12.24
CA LEU A 69 2.60 -4.98 -10.97
C LEU A 69 3.02 -6.38 -10.49
N GLU A 70 3.79 -6.44 -9.42
CA GLU A 70 4.27 -7.67 -8.79
C GLU A 70 3.28 -8.19 -7.74
N PHE A 71 2.62 -7.29 -7.00
CA PHE A 71 1.63 -7.64 -5.98
C PHE A 71 0.50 -6.59 -5.87
N GLU A 72 -0.72 -7.05 -5.65
CA GLU A 72 -1.93 -6.25 -5.37
C GLU A 72 -2.79 -6.95 -4.31
N GLY A 73 -2.94 -6.35 -3.13
CA GLY A 73 -3.78 -6.94 -2.10
C GLY A 73 -3.62 -6.31 -0.71
N GLY A 74 -4.27 -6.91 0.28
CA GLY A 74 -4.19 -6.47 1.67
C GLY A 74 -2.96 -7.04 2.38
N VAL A 75 -2.26 -6.19 3.14
CA VAL A 75 -1.10 -6.59 4.00
C VAL A 75 -1.48 -6.79 5.46
N THR A 76 -2.76 -6.76 5.80
CA THR A 76 -3.28 -7.07 7.13
C THR A 76 -4.19 -8.29 7.05
N ALA A 77 -4.02 -9.25 7.96
CA ALA A 77 -4.80 -10.49 7.95
C ALA A 77 -6.27 -10.28 8.36
N ALA A 78 -6.51 -9.34 9.28
CA ALA A 78 -7.82 -8.91 9.78
C ALA A 78 -7.67 -7.60 10.59
N ARG A 79 -8.78 -6.90 10.88
CA ARG A 79 -8.77 -5.78 11.83
C ARG A 79 -8.26 -6.25 13.20
N GLY A 80 -7.31 -5.52 13.78
CA GLY A 80 -6.78 -5.80 15.13
C GLY A 80 -5.83 -7.00 15.23
N HIS A 81 -5.35 -7.54 14.10
CA HIS A 81 -4.35 -8.60 14.10
C HIS A 81 -2.97 -8.05 13.75
N GLU A 82 -2.11 -7.89 14.76
CA GLU A 82 -0.68 -7.66 14.59
C GLU A 82 0.03 -9.01 14.40
N GLY A 83 0.75 -9.19 13.30
CA GLY A 83 1.46 -10.43 13.01
C GLY A 83 1.68 -10.65 11.51
N PRO A 84 2.33 -11.78 11.14
CA PRO A 84 2.54 -12.15 9.74
C PRO A 84 1.20 -12.23 9.01
N SER A 85 1.06 -11.49 7.92
CA SER A 85 -0.08 -11.62 7.01
C SER A 85 0.39 -12.27 5.70
N ALA A 86 -0.51 -12.97 5.01
CA ALA A 86 -0.19 -13.52 3.70
C ALA A 86 0.30 -12.43 2.72
N GLY A 87 -0.26 -11.22 2.81
CA GLY A 87 0.17 -10.08 1.99
C GLY A 87 1.54 -9.54 2.40
N GLY A 88 1.82 -9.43 3.70
CA GLY A 88 3.13 -9.02 4.20
C GLY A 88 4.24 -10.00 3.77
N ILE A 89 3.99 -11.30 3.94
CA ILE A 89 4.89 -12.36 3.48
C ILE A 89 5.09 -12.29 1.96
N ALA A 90 4.03 -12.04 1.20
CA ALA A 90 4.12 -11.91 -0.26
C ALA A 90 4.94 -10.70 -0.69
N VAL A 91 4.75 -9.54 -0.05
CA VAL A 91 5.55 -8.34 -0.29
C VAL A 91 7.02 -8.60 0.06
N GLU A 92 7.32 -9.16 1.23
CA GLU A 92 8.70 -9.50 1.63
C GLU A 92 9.35 -10.48 0.65
N ALA A 93 8.64 -11.53 0.23
CA ALA A 93 9.13 -12.48 -0.76
C ALA A 93 9.38 -11.81 -2.11
N ALA A 94 8.48 -10.94 -2.57
CA ALA A 94 8.67 -10.15 -3.79
C ALA A 94 9.91 -9.25 -3.69
N LEU A 95 10.09 -8.54 -2.56
CA LEU A 95 11.26 -7.69 -2.27
C LEU A 95 12.59 -8.48 -2.29
N ASN A 96 12.56 -9.75 -1.91
CA ASN A 96 13.70 -10.65 -1.94
C ASN A 96 13.87 -11.45 -3.24
N GLY A 97 13.03 -11.19 -4.25
CA GLY A 97 13.07 -11.92 -5.53
C GLY A 97 12.70 -13.40 -5.41
N GLN A 98 11.95 -13.76 -4.36
CA GLN A 98 11.47 -15.11 -4.11
C GLN A 98 10.08 -15.33 -4.74
N PRO A 99 9.68 -16.59 -4.97
CA PRO A 99 8.31 -16.92 -5.32
C PRO A 99 7.32 -16.35 -4.29
N HIS A 100 6.27 -15.68 -4.74
CA HIS A 100 5.32 -14.97 -3.88
C HIS A 100 3.90 -15.05 -4.45
N LEU A 101 2.92 -14.80 -3.59
CA LEU A 101 1.54 -14.56 -4.03
C LEU A 101 1.48 -13.20 -4.73
N ARG A 102 0.72 -13.12 -5.82
CA ARG A 102 0.49 -11.85 -6.52
C ARG A 102 -0.69 -11.06 -5.97
N SER A 103 -1.54 -11.71 -5.19
CA SER A 103 -2.70 -11.05 -4.59
C SER A 103 -3.14 -11.69 -3.29
N THR A 104 -3.73 -10.88 -2.41
CA THR A 104 -4.36 -11.31 -1.16
C THR A 104 -5.65 -10.53 -0.93
N PRO A 105 -6.62 -11.09 -0.16
CA PRO A 105 -7.82 -10.37 0.20
C PRO A 105 -7.50 -9.04 0.89
N VAL A 106 -8.31 -8.02 0.60
CA VAL A 106 -8.25 -6.71 1.24
C VAL A 106 -9.48 -6.56 2.13
N PHE A 107 -9.26 -6.08 3.35
CA PHE A 107 -10.34 -5.81 4.30
C PHE A 107 -10.39 -4.32 4.61
N GLY A 108 -11.39 -3.65 4.06
CA GLY A 108 -11.52 -2.20 4.15
C GLY A 108 -12.91 -1.71 3.78
N CYS A 109 -13.09 -0.41 3.87
CA CYS A 109 -14.26 0.26 3.31
C CYS A 109 -14.12 0.38 1.80
N SER A 110 -15.24 0.35 1.08
CA SER A 110 -15.30 0.72 -0.33
C SER A 110 -14.78 2.15 -0.54
N LEU A 111 -14.02 2.35 -1.61
CA LEU A 111 -13.62 3.68 -2.10
C LEU A 111 -14.54 4.23 -3.20
N GLN A 112 -15.54 3.43 -3.60
CA GLN A 112 -16.63 3.80 -4.50
C GLN A 112 -17.90 4.14 -3.74
#